data_AF-A0A445D3T3-F1
#
_entry.id   AF-A0A445D3T3-F1
#
_cell.length_a   1.000
_cell.length_b   1.000
_cell.length_c   1.000
_cell.angle_alpha   90.00
_cell.angle_beta   90.00
_cell.angle_gamma   90.00
#
_symmetry.space_group_name_H-M   'P 1'
#
loop_
_entity.id
_entity.type
_entity.pdbx_description
1 polymer ?
#
loop_
_entity_poly.entity_id
_entity_poly.type
_entity_poly.pdbx_seq_one_letter_code
_entity_poly.pdbx_strand_id
1 'polypeptide(L)'
;MDGSLRIWDVILARQIDAIQINVPITALSLSPNMDILATAHVDQNGLYLWVNQTMFSSTSTVDSYASGKEVVSVKLPSISSTEHSQVEQLDEVVNASQPKDAPHVPSQVNQIPDLVTLSLLPKSQWQSLINLDIIKIRNKPIEPPKKPEKAPFFLPSVPSLSGEILFEPGKLSVEERDGKQMKKTRLDSTSSRFLHLLQSSNVSDNYGAFTDYIKGLSPSTLDMELRMLQIIDDNDDEQGENRPELVSIKQLMDYFIHELSCRNNFEFLQAVIRLFLKIHGDW
;
A
#
# COMPACT_ATOMS: atom_id res chain seq x y z
N MET A 1 26.94 42.21 15.38
CA MET A 1 26.08 41.06 15.03
C MET A 1 26.93 40.09 14.23
N ASP A 2 26.87 38.80 14.54
CA ASP A 2 27.64 37.71 13.93
C ASP A 2 27.13 37.28 12.55
N GLY A 3 26.05 37.89 12.05
CA GLY A 3 25.51 37.65 10.71
C GLY A 3 24.86 36.27 10.54
N SER A 4 24.60 35.56 11.66
CA SER A 4 23.97 34.24 11.63
C SER A 4 22.48 34.32 12.02
N LEU A 5 21.64 33.57 11.31
CA LEU A 5 20.25 33.30 11.66
C LEU A 5 20.18 31.86 12.16
N ARG A 6 19.73 31.66 13.41
CA ARG A 6 19.67 30.33 14.04
C ARG A 6 18.24 29.95 14.37
N ILE A 7 17.88 28.72 14.07
CA ILE A 7 16.55 28.15 14.32
C ILE A 7 16.69 27.11 15.41
N TRP A 8 15.86 27.22 16.45
CA TRP A 8 15.91 26.37 17.64
C TRP A 8 14.59 25.66 17.87
N ASP A 9 14.66 24.39 18.22
CA ASP A 9 13.56 23.66 18.84
C ASP A 9 13.57 23.97 20.33
N VAL A 10 12.52 24.65 20.80
CA VAL A 10 12.39 25.02 22.22
C VAL A 10 12.06 23.81 23.09
N ILE A 11 11.30 22.85 22.57
CA ILE A 11 10.86 21.66 23.33
C ILE A 11 12.04 20.70 23.49
N LEU A 12 12.82 20.49 22.42
CA LEU A 12 13.99 19.61 22.44
C LEU A 12 15.28 20.31 22.91
N ALA A 13 15.21 21.62 23.19
CA ALA A 13 16.36 22.45 23.57
C ALA A 13 17.58 22.27 22.64
N ARG A 14 17.33 22.14 21.33
CA ARG A 14 18.35 21.82 20.33
C ARG A 14 18.29 22.80 19.17
N GLN A 15 19.44 23.22 18.66
CA GLN A 15 19.51 23.98 17.42
C GLN A 15 19.13 23.06 16.25
N ILE A 16 18.11 23.46 15.49
CA ILE A 16 17.67 22.77 14.28
C ILE A 16 18.61 23.17 13.15
N ASP A 17 18.75 24.48 12.89
CA ASP A 17 19.44 24.98 11.71
C ASP A 17 20.19 26.29 12.02
N ALA A 18 21.21 26.60 11.22
CA ALA A 18 21.91 27.88 11.22
C ALA A 18 22.29 28.29 9.80
N ILE A 19 21.93 29.53 9.46
CA ILE A 19 22.22 30.15 8.18
C ILE A 19 23.18 31.32 8.41
N GLN A 20 24.32 31.32 7.72
CA GLN A 20 25.22 32.47 7.68
C GLN A 20 24.86 33.35 6.49
N ILE A 21 24.65 34.63 6.75
CA ILE A 21 24.28 35.61 5.74
C ILE A 21 25.40 36.65 5.66
N ASN A 22 25.72 37.08 4.43
CA ASN A 22 26.78 38.06 4.17
C ASN A 22 26.49 39.44 4.78
N VAL A 23 25.21 39.81 4.91
CA VAL A 23 24.76 41.10 5.45
C VAL A 23 23.92 40.83 6.70
N PRO A 24 24.24 41.46 7.84
CA PRO A 24 23.54 41.19 9.10
C PRO A 24 22.06 41.60 9.03
N ILE A 25 21.22 40.77 9.65
CA ILE A 25 19.77 41.01 9.78
C ILE A 25 19.53 42.08 10.86
N THR A 26 18.72 43.08 10.55
CA THR A 26 18.28 44.13 11.50
C THR A 26 16.90 43.85 12.07
N ALA A 27 16.02 43.23 11.30
CA ALA A 27 14.68 42.85 11.72
C ALA A 27 14.25 41.52 11.09
N LEU A 28 13.45 40.76 11.82
CA LEU A 28 12.87 39.50 11.37
C LEU A 28 11.39 39.44 11.78
N SER A 29 10.55 38.87 10.93
CA SER A 29 9.13 38.65 11.21
C SER A 29 8.69 37.35 10.58
N LEU A 30 8.06 36.48 11.35
CA LEU A 30 7.52 35.21 10.88
C LEU A 30 6.03 35.37 10.58
N SER A 31 5.60 34.87 9.44
CA SER A 31 4.18 34.82 9.06
C SER A 31 3.37 34.08 10.13
N PRO A 32 2.13 34.51 10.44
CA PRO A 32 1.24 33.80 11.35
C PRO A 32 1.02 32.32 10.97
N ASN A 33 1.15 31.99 9.68
CA ASN A 33 0.98 30.64 9.15
C ASN A 33 2.27 29.81 9.19
N MET A 34 3.40 30.36 9.65
CA MET A 34 4.70 29.69 9.73
C MET A 34 5.27 29.20 8.37
N ASP A 35 4.75 29.76 7.28
CA ASP A 35 5.12 29.42 5.90
C ASP A 35 6.23 30.33 5.35
N ILE A 36 6.25 31.59 5.76
CA ILE A 36 7.18 32.61 5.27
C ILE A 36 7.86 33.33 6.43
N LEU A 37 9.18 33.47 6.36
CA LEU A 37 9.97 34.36 7.20
C LEU A 37 10.39 35.59 6.37
N ALA A 38 10.16 36.78 6.91
CA ALA A 38 10.62 38.04 6.33
C ALA A 38 11.83 38.57 7.10
N THR A 39 12.90 38.95 6.39
CA THR A 39 14.10 39.57 6.99
C THR A 39 14.44 40.91 6.33
N ALA A 40 14.90 41.86 7.14
CA ALA A 40 15.49 43.12 6.70
C ALA A 40 16.98 43.14 7.06
N HIS A 41 17.81 43.72 6.20
CA HIS A 41 19.27 43.68 6.33
C HIS A 41 19.87 45.09 6.36
N VAL A 42 21.07 45.24 6.92
CA VAL A 42 21.80 46.52 6.95
C VAL A 42 22.10 47.00 5.52
N ASP A 43 21.87 48.29 5.26
CA ASP A 43 22.15 48.96 3.98
C ASP A 43 21.50 48.30 2.74
N GLN A 44 20.35 47.62 2.93
CA GLN A 44 19.52 47.06 1.85
C GLN A 44 18.13 47.70 1.84
N ASN A 45 17.71 48.24 0.69
CA ASN A 45 16.42 48.91 0.53
C ASN A 45 15.24 47.94 0.26
N GLY A 46 15.37 46.66 0.62
CA GLY A 46 14.37 45.63 0.34
C GLY A 46 14.13 44.67 1.51
N LEU A 47 12.99 43.97 1.46
CA LEU A 47 12.65 42.86 2.35
C LEU A 47 12.94 41.54 1.63
N TYR A 48 13.51 40.59 2.36
CA TYR A 48 13.80 39.25 1.85
C TYR A 48 12.81 38.26 2.44
N LEU A 49 12.23 37.42 1.58
CA LEU A 49 11.26 36.40 1.97
C LEU A 49 11.89 35.02 1.84
N TRP A 50 11.76 34.24 2.90
CA TRP A 50 12.24 32.87 3.00
C TRP A 50 11.04 31.95 3.15
N VAL A 51 11.01 30.86 2.39
CA VAL A 51 9.93 29.87 2.46
C VAL A 51 10.35 28.71 3.34
N ASN A 52 9.46 28.28 4.23
CA ASN A 52 9.69 27.14 5.10
C ASN A 52 9.58 25.83 4.31
N GLN A 53 10.72 25.24 3.94
CA GLN A 53 10.75 23.97 3.20
C GLN A 53 10.19 22.78 4.00
N THR A 54 10.18 22.85 5.34
CA THR A 54 9.62 21.76 6.17
C THR A 54 8.12 21.55 5.93
N MET A 55 7.42 22.55 5.42
CA MET A 55 5.99 22.47 5.06
C MET A 55 5.74 21.74 3.74
N PHE A 56 6.75 21.61 2.88
CA PHE A 56 6.61 21.08 1.51
C PHE A 56 7.51 19.87 1.22
N SER A 57 8.46 19.56 2.11
CA SER A 57 9.44 18.47 1.93
C SER A 57 9.17 17.28 2.84
N SER A 58 9.48 16.07 2.36
CA SER A 58 9.46 14.86 3.18
C SER A 58 10.48 14.93 4.31
N THR A 59 10.15 14.31 5.45
CA THR A 59 10.95 14.36 6.70
C THR A 59 12.42 13.96 6.54
N SER A 60 12.74 13.08 5.58
CA SER A 60 14.11 12.64 5.29
C SER A 60 15.03 13.76 4.79
N THR A 61 14.49 14.78 4.12
CA THR A 61 15.27 15.93 3.62
C THR A 61 15.45 16.97 4.73
N VAL A 62 14.54 17.01 5.70
CA VAL A 62 14.60 17.95 6.82
C VAL A 62 15.78 17.60 7.74
N ASP A 63 16.04 16.32 8.00
CA ASP A 63 17.17 15.89 8.85
C ASP A 63 18.55 16.23 8.25
N SER A 64 18.69 16.32 6.92
CA SER A 64 19.94 16.76 6.29
C SER A 64 20.22 18.25 6.47
N TYR A 65 19.18 19.10 6.50
CA TYR A 65 19.32 20.54 6.76
C TYR A 65 19.33 20.86 8.25
N ALA A 66 18.67 20.02 9.07
CA ALA A 66 18.46 20.22 10.50
C ALA A 66 19.55 19.59 11.40
N SER A 67 20.75 19.34 10.87
CA SER A 67 21.82 18.68 11.64
C SER A 67 22.39 19.59 12.75
N GLY A 68 22.14 20.91 12.68
CA GLY A 68 22.64 21.91 13.63
C GLY A 68 24.18 22.07 13.67
N LYS A 69 24.91 21.22 12.95
CA LYS A 69 26.38 21.12 12.93
C LYS A 69 27.03 21.94 11.82
N GLU A 70 26.31 22.18 10.73
CA GLU A 70 26.83 22.90 9.57
C GLU A 70 26.05 24.21 9.40
N VAL A 71 26.78 25.32 9.28
CA VAL A 71 26.18 26.63 9.05
C VAL A 71 26.14 26.85 7.55
N VAL A 72 24.96 26.87 6.96
CA VAL A 72 24.81 27.03 5.52
C VAL A 72 25.00 28.50 5.16
N SER A 73 25.97 28.80 4.29
CA SER A 73 26.18 30.16 3.80
C SER A 73 25.25 30.44 2.62
N VAL A 74 24.35 31.41 2.77
CA VAL A 74 23.39 31.78 1.72
C VAL A 74 23.67 33.19 1.21
N LYS A 75 23.75 33.34 -0.11
CA LYS A 75 23.84 34.63 -0.78
C LYS A 75 22.44 35.22 -0.93
N LEU A 76 22.28 36.49 -0.56
CA LEU A 76 21.04 37.23 -0.72
C LEU A 76 20.78 37.53 -2.20
N PRO A 77 19.54 37.40 -2.71
CA PRO A 77 19.20 37.79 -4.07
C PRO A 77 19.40 39.29 -4.29
N SER A 78 19.83 39.68 -5.49
CA SER A 78 20.04 41.09 -5.83
C SER A 78 18.72 41.80 -6.14
N ILE A 79 18.51 42.98 -5.55
CA ILE A 79 17.26 43.77 -5.67
C ILE A 79 17.24 44.75 -6.86
N SER A 80 18.25 44.74 -7.74
CA SER A 80 18.33 45.64 -8.89
C SER A 80 17.65 45.06 -10.13
N SER A 81 16.58 45.70 -10.60
CA SER A 81 15.93 45.46 -11.90
C SER A 81 16.71 46.03 -13.08
N THR A 82 17.99 45.67 -13.20
CA THR A 82 18.79 45.96 -14.39
C THR A 82 18.98 44.66 -15.16
N GLU A 83 18.48 44.67 -16.40
CA GLU A 83 18.45 43.54 -17.32
C GLU A 83 19.85 42.99 -17.59
N HIS A 84 20.17 41.85 -17.01
CA HIS A 84 20.99 40.84 -17.68
C HIS A 84 20.64 39.45 -17.16
N SER A 85 20.07 38.67 -18.07
CA SER A 85 19.81 37.25 -17.95
C SER A 85 21.12 36.50 -17.73
N GLN A 86 21.37 36.11 -16.50
CA GLN A 86 22.03 34.83 -16.21
C GLN A 86 21.15 34.13 -15.18
N VAL A 87 20.16 33.41 -15.71
CA VAL A 87 19.62 32.25 -15.01
C VAL A 87 20.79 31.26 -14.99
N GLU A 88 21.69 31.41 -14.03
CA GLU A 88 22.49 30.26 -13.60
C GLU A 88 21.48 29.30 -12.98
N GLN A 89 20.99 28.44 -13.86
CA GLN A 89 20.38 27.18 -13.52
C GLN A 89 21.44 26.42 -12.74
N LEU A 90 21.48 26.65 -11.43
CA LEU A 90 22.06 25.73 -10.45
C LEU A 90 21.18 24.48 -10.45
N ASP A 91 21.27 23.71 -11.54
CA ASP A 91 21.08 22.27 -11.53
C ASP A 91 22.27 21.65 -10.79
N GLU A 92 22.51 22.05 -9.54
CA GLU A 92 23.12 21.14 -8.59
C GLU A 92 22.00 20.19 -8.17
N VAL A 93 21.84 19.15 -8.97
CA VAL A 93 21.38 17.85 -8.50
C VAL A 93 22.37 17.46 -7.41
N VAL A 94 22.12 17.95 -6.19
CA VAL A 94 22.79 17.47 -4.98
C VAL A 94 22.43 16.01 -4.93
N ASN A 95 23.42 15.19 -5.30
CA ASN A 95 23.35 13.75 -5.27
C ASN A 95 22.58 13.32 -4.03
N ALA A 96 21.47 12.62 -4.24
CA ALA A 96 20.74 11.93 -3.20
C ALA A 96 21.68 10.87 -2.59
N SER A 97 22.52 11.29 -1.65
CA SER A 97 23.16 10.39 -0.72
C SER A 97 22.03 9.75 0.07
N GLN A 98 21.83 8.45 -0.19
CA GLN A 98 20.94 7.57 0.53
C GLN A 98 20.93 7.92 2.03
N PRO A 99 19.78 8.27 2.63
CA PRO A 99 19.72 8.59 4.04
C PRO A 99 20.02 7.31 4.84
N LYS A 100 21.16 7.30 5.54
CA LYS A 100 21.58 6.18 6.40
C LYS A 100 20.98 6.23 7.80
N ASP A 101 20.34 7.32 8.21
CA ASP A 101 19.83 7.47 9.56
C ASP A 101 18.55 8.32 9.55
N ALA A 102 17.46 7.79 9.00
CA ALA A 102 16.17 8.16 9.55
C ALA A 102 16.08 7.50 10.93
N PRO A 103 15.54 8.17 11.99
CA PRO A 103 14.97 7.46 13.11
C PRO A 103 13.71 6.75 12.59
N HIS A 104 13.92 5.70 11.80
CA HIS A 104 12.97 4.64 11.64
C HIS A 104 12.88 4.04 13.02
N VAL A 105 11.99 4.56 13.87
CA VAL A 105 11.49 3.79 15.01
C VAL A 105 11.08 2.49 14.34
N PRO A 106 11.78 1.38 14.59
CA PRO A 106 11.34 0.14 14.01
C PRO A 106 9.94 0.00 14.57
N SER A 107 8.94 -0.01 13.70
CA SER A 107 7.64 -0.60 13.99
C SER A 107 7.82 -2.11 14.17
N GLN A 108 8.87 -2.53 14.89
CA GLN A 108 8.91 -3.78 15.59
C GLN A 108 7.86 -3.59 16.69
N VAL A 109 6.62 -3.82 16.27
CA VAL A 109 5.52 -4.14 17.16
C VAL A 109 5.89 -5.48 17.78
N ASN A 110 6.88 -5.47 18.66
CA ASN A 110 7.20 -6.59 19.49
C ASN A 110 5.95 -6.81 20.31
N GLN A 111 5.27 -7.90 20.00
CA GLN A 111 3.99 -8.23 20.59
C GLN A 111 4.18 -8.27 22.11
N ILE A 112 3.37 -7.48 22.81
CA ILE A 112 3.36 -7.52 24.26
C ILE A 112 2.85 -8.91 24.66
N PRO A 113 3.57 -9.65 25.52
CA PRO A 113 3.11 -10.96 25.97
C PRO A 113 1.69 -10.88 26.51
N ASP A 114 0.88 -11.88 26.17
CA ASP A 114 -0.52 -12.04 26.60
C ASP A 114 -1.57 -11.12 25.93
N LEU A 115 -1.16 -10.15 25.10
CA LEU A 115 -2.10 -9.29 24.37
C LEU A 115 -2.39 -9.77 22.94
N VAL A 116 -3.60 -9.47 22.50
CA VAL A 116 -4.07 -9.71 21.13
C VAL A 116 -3.80 -8.46 20.29
N THR A 117 -3.25 -8.64 19.08
CA THR A 117 -3.03 -7.55 18.12
C THR A 117 -4.06 -7.55 17.00
N LEU A 118 -4.31 -6.36 16.45
CA LEU A 118 -5.18 -6.17 15.30
C LEU A 118 -4.36 -6.12 14.01
N SER A 119 -4.98 -6.47 12.89
CA SER A 119 -4.36 -6.65 11.57
C SER A 119 -3.87 -5.38 10.87
N LEU A 120 -4.11 -4.21 11.47
CA LEU A 120 -3.89 -2.88 10.87
C LEU A 120 -4.62 -2.68 9.52
N LEU A 121 -5.54 -3.57 9.15
CA LEU A 121 -6.36 -3.43 7.96
C LEU A 121 -7.55 -2.49 8.23
N PRO A 122 -8.03 -1.76 7.21
CA PRO A 122 -9.26 -0.99 7.32
C PRO A 122 -10.42 -1.88 7.75
N LYS A 123 -11.22 -1.42 8.73
CA LYS A 123 -12.37 -2.18 9.25
C LYS A 123 -13.34 -2.64 8.16
N SER A 124 -13.49 -1.83 7.12
CA SER A 124 -14.33 -2.15 5.97
C SER A 124 -13.93 -3.44 5.26
N GLN A 125 -12.65 -3.80 5.22
CA GLN A 125 -12.17 -5.00 4.51
C GLN A 125 -12.69 -6.28 5.16
N TRP A 126 -12.46 -6.48 6.45
CA TRP A 126 -12.89 -7.69 7.15
C TRP A 126 -14.38 -7.69 7.50
N GLN A 127 -15.00 -6.52 7.68
CA GLN A 127 -16.47 -6.43 7.84
C GLN A 127 -17.20 -6.77 6.54
N SER A 128 -16.61 -6.40 5.39
CA SER A 128 -17.15 -6.75 4.09
C SER A 128 -17.14 -8.26 3.90
N LEU A 129 -16.03 -8.96 4.25
CA LEU A 129 -15.92 -10.42 4.21
C LEU A 129 -17.12 -11.13 4.89
N ILE A 130 -17.51 -10.67 6.08
CA ILE A 130 -18.61 -11.25 6.86
C ILE A 130 -19.97 -11.10 6.15
N ASN A 131 -20.20 -9.95 5.51
CA ASN A 131 -21.49 -9.57 4.95
C ASN A 131 -21.50 -9.54 3.41
N LEU A 132 -20.56 -10.24 2.75
CA LEU A 132 -20.39 -10.15 1.30
C LEU A 132 -21.65 -10.48 0.52
N ASP A 133 -22.40 -11.50 0.95
CA ASP A 133 -23.63 -11.89 0.26
C ASP A 133 -24.67 -10.77 0.30
N ILE A 134 -24.84 -10.13 1.45
CA ILE A 134 -25.77 -9.02 1.66
C ILE A 134 -25.34 -7.80 0.83
N ILE A 135 -24.03 -7.50 0.82
CA ILE A 135 -23.45 -6.40 0.04
C ILE A 135 -23.64 -6.66 -1.47
N LYS A 136 -23.38 -7.88 -1.93
CA LYS A 136 -23.59 -8.30 -3.33
C LYS A 136 -25.07 -8.16 -3.69
N ILE A 137 -26.00 -8.60 -2.85
CA ILE A 137 -27.45 -8.46 -3.10
C ILE A 137 -27.87 -7.00 -3.18
N ARG A 138 -27.39 -6.15 -2.26
CA ARG A 138 -27.70 -4.71 -2.25
C ARG A 138 -27.15 -4.00 -3.49
N ASN A 139 -25.95 -4.37 -3.92
CA ASN A 139 -25.28 -3.74 -5.05
C ASN A 139 -25.75 -4.27 -6.41
N LYS A 140 -26.60 -5.31 -6.45
CA LYS A 140 -27.21 -5.75 -7.71
C LYS A 140 -28.06 -4.61 -8.29
N PRO A 141 -27.91 -4.28 -9.59
CA PRO A 141 -28.73 -3.28 -10.24
C PRO A 141 -30.23 -3.59 -10.09
N ILE A 142 -31.04 -2.57 -9.76
CA ILE A 142 -32.49 -2.70 -9.55
C ILE A 142 -33.20 -3.09 -10.84
N GLU A 143 -32.75 -2.53 -11.97
CA GLU A 143 -33.14 -3.00 -13.30
C GLU A 143 -31.99 -3.85 -13.87
N PRO A 144 -32.18 -5.16 -14.07
CA PRO A 144 -31.16 -5.99 -14.67
C PRO A 144 -30.88 -5.45 -16.09
N PRO A 145 -29.61 -5.33 -16.51
CA PRO A 145 -29.29 -4.87 -17.86
C PRO A 145 -30.01 -5.77 -18.87
N LYS A 146 -30.78 -5.16 -19.78
CA LYS A 146 -31.55 -5.88 -20.81
C LYS A 146 -30.58 -6.75 -21.61
N LYS A 147 -30.59 -8.06 -21.32
CA LYS A 147 -29.76 -9.04 -22.03
C LYS A 147 -30.14 -8.96 -23.51
N PRO A 148 -29.22 -8.64 -24.43
CA PRO A 148 -29.54 -8.70 -25.85
C PRO A 148 -29.88 -10.15 -26.22
N GLU A 149 -30.91 -10.36 -27.05
CA GLU A 149 -31.38 -11.70 -27.44
C GLU A 149 -30.31 -12.55 -28.15
N LYS A 150 -29.24 -11.91 -28.65
CA LYS A 150 -28.08 -12.54 -29.29
C LYS A 150 -26.79 -12.07 -28.62
N ALA A 151 -26.60 -12.38 -27.34
CA ALA A 151 -25.32 -12.21 -26.69
C ALA A 151 -24.32 -13.25 -27.25
N PRO A 152 -23.11 -12.85 -27.67
CA PRO A 152 -22.07 -13.80 -28.04
C PRO A 152 -21.72 -14.65 -26.82
N PHE A 153 -21.58 -15.97 -27.02
CA PHE A 153 -21.26 -16.91 -25.93
C PHE A 153 -19.90 -16.60 -25.28
N PHE A 154 -18.93 -16.13 -26.07
CA PHE A 154 -17.65 -15.66 -25.58
C PHE A 154 -17.62 -14.14 -25.58
N LEU A 155 -17.32 -13.55 -24.43
CA LEU A 155 -17.03 -12.12 -24.34
C LEU A 155 -15.72 -11.83 -25.09
N PRO A 156 -15.61 -10.69 -25.80
CA PRO A 156 -14.35 -10.30 -26.42
C PRO A 156 -13.30 -10.01 -25.35
N SER A 157 -12.05 -10.36 -25.64
CA SER A 157 -10.91 -10.00 -24.80
C SER A 157 -10.32 -8.67 -25.22
N VAL A 158 -10.04 -7.80 -24.25
CA VAL A 158 -9.33 -6.54 -24.44
C VAL A 158 -7.95 -6.66 -23.79
N PRO A 159 -6.85 -6.37 -24.51
CA PRO A 159 -5.53 -6.39 -23.90
C PRO A 159 -5.38 -5.22 -22.91
N SER A 160 -5.01 -5.52 -21.67
CA SER A 160 -4.58 -4.52 -20.69
C SER A 160 -3.26 -3.88 -21.12
N LEU A 161 -2.97 -2.65 -20.67
CA LEU A 161 -1.70 -1.95 -20.90
C LEU A 161 -0.45 -2.75 -20.46
N SER A 162 -0.64 -3.80 -19.65
CA SER A 162 0.41 -4.72 -19.18
C SER A 162 0.54 -6.03 -19.98
N GLY A 163 -0.20 -6.19 -21.09
CA GLY A 163 -0.16 -7.40 -21.92
C GLY A 163 -0.99 -8.58 -21.39
N GLU A 164 -1.63 -8.43 -20.24
CA GLU A 164 -2.59 -9.41 -19.70
C GLU A 164 -3.96 -9.24 -20.38
N ILE A 165 -4.50 -10.34 -20.88
CA ILE A 165 -5.77 -10.39 -21.61
C ILE A 165 -6.92 -10.33 -20.59
N LEU A 166 -7.58 -9.18 -20.47
CA LEU A 166 -8.77 -9.01 -19.63
C LEU A 166 -10.02 -9.07 -20.51
N PHE A 167 -10.98 -9.94 -20.16
CA PHE A 167 -12.25 -10.00 -20.90
C PHE A 167 -13.18 -8.87 -20.46
N GLU A 168 -13.54 -7.96 -21.38
CA GLU A 168 -14.58 -6.95 -21.16
C GLU A 168 -15.72 -7.08 -22.20
N PRO A 169 -16.99 -7.07 -21.75
CA PRO A 169 -18.13 -7.25 -22.62
C PRO A 169 -18.48 -5.95 -23.35
N GLY A 170 -18.26 -5.92 -24.67
CA GLY A 170 -19.05 -5.06 -25.56
C GLY A 170 -18.24 -4.06 -26.39
N LYS A 171 -17.79 -4.53 -27.56
CA LYS A 171 -17.86 -3.88 -28.89
C LYS A 171 -17.01 -4.71 -29.85
N LEU A 172 -17.63 -5.33 -30.85
CA LEU A 172 -16.92 -5.86 -32.02
C LEU A 172 -17.68 -5.50 -33.29
N SER A 173 -17.01 -4.71 -34.13
CA SER A 173 -17.15 -4.77 -35.58
C SER A 173 -16.45 -6.03 -36.07
N VAL A 174 -17.16 -6.77 -36.92
CA VAL A 174 -16.81 -8.08 -37.50
C VAL A 174 -15.72 -7.94 -38.55
N GLU A 175 -14.72 -8.83 -38.54
CA GLU A 175 -14.22 -9.50 -39.76
C GLU A 175 -13.77 -10.93 -39.43
N GLU A 176 -14.29 -11.88 -40.21
CA GLU A 176 -14.05 -13.32 -40.14
C GLU A 176 -12.68 -13.69 -40.73
N ARG A 177 -11.92 -14.61 -40.09
CA ARG A 177 -11.13 -15.64 -40.80
C ARG A 177 -10.98 -16.92 -39.97
N ASP A 178 -10.87 -17.98 -40.75
CA ASP A 178 -11.15 -19.40 -40.53
C ASP A 178 -10.00 -20.23 -39.91
N GLY A 179 -10.38 -21.26 -39.14
CA GLY A 179 -9.78 -22.61 -39.14
C GLY A 179 -8.39 -22.89 -38.55
N LYS A 180 -8.33 -23.57 -37.39
CA LYS A 180 -7.76 -24.95 -37.16
C LYS A 180 -7.26 -25.20 -35.72
N GLN A 181 -7.70 -26.35 -35.18
CA GLN A 181 -7.06 -27.27 -34.22
C GLN A 181 -6.20 -26.70 -33.07
N MET A 182 -6.57 -26.98 -31.80
CA MET A 182 -5.62 -27.59 -30.83
C MET A 182 -6.31 -28.08 -29.53
N LYS A 183 -6.05 -29.36 -29.22
CA LYS A 183 -5.90 -30.04 -27.92
C LYS A 183 -6.85 -29.67 -26.75
N LYS A 184 -7.65 -30.68 -26.36
CA LYS A 184 -8.21 -30.82 -25.01
C LYS A 184 -7.07 -30.97 -24.00
N THR A 185 -6.57 -29.88 -23.46
CA THR A 185 -5.81 -29.92 -22.20
C THR A 185 -6.84 -30.15 -21.11
N ARG A 186 -6.83 -31.36 -20.53
CA ARG A 186 -7.51 -31.61 -19.25
C ARG A 186 -7.03 -30.53 -18.27
N LEU A 187 -7.96 -29.79 -17.68
CA LEU A 187 -7.73 -28.81 -16.62
C LEU A 187 -7.45 -29.55 -15.30
N ASP A 188 -6.50 -30.49 -15.32
CA ASP A 188 -6.05 -31.21 -14.14
C ASP A 188 -4.72 -30.57 -13.71
N SER A 189 -4.78 -29.41 -13.02
CA SER A 189 -3.72 -28.80 -12.16
C SER A 189 -3.78 -27.27 -12.07
N THR A 190 -4.93 -26.66 -11.84
CA THR A 190 -4.99 -25.28 -11.31
C THR A 190 -4.98 -25.33 -9.78
N SER A 191 -3.86 -25.76 -9.18
CA SER A 191 -3.65 -25.48 -7.76
C SER A 191 -3.55 -23.96 -7.63
N SER A 192 -4.52 -23.34 -6.97
CA SER A 192 -4.52 -21.90 -6.79
C SER A 192 -3.28 -21.48 -5.99
N ARG A 193 -2.79 -20.26 -6.22
CA ARG A 193 -1.66 -19.72 -5.45
C ARG A 193 -1.92 -19.78 -3.93
N PHE A 194 -3.19 -19.70 -3.54
CA PHE A 194 -3.64 -19.89 -2.17
C PHE A 194 -3.30 -21.29 -1.63
N LEU A 195 -3.68 -22.35 -2.34
CA LEU A 195 -3.39 -23.73 -1.95
C LEU A 195 -1.89 -24.04 -1.93
N HIS A 196 -1.15 -23.55 -2.92
CA HIS A 196 0.30 -23.74 -2.97
C HIS A 196 0.99 -23.07 -1.76
N LEU A 197 0.60 -21.84 -1.42
CA LEU A 197 1.14 -21.15 -0.25
C LEU A 197 0.77 -21.87 1.04
N LEU A 198 -0.49 -22.31 1.19
CA LEU A 198 -0.95 -23.07 2.36
C LEU A 198 -0.15 -24.37 2.55
N GLN A 199 0.03 -25.15 1.49
CA GLN A 199 0.82 -26.38 1.51
C GLN A 199 2.29 -26.10 1.87
N SER A 200 2.89 -25.06 1.29
CA SER A 200 4.28 -24.68 1.57
C SER A 200 4.49 -24.16 3.01
N SER A 201 3.50 -23.44 3.54
CA SER A 201 3.52 -22.93 4.92
C SER A 201 3.35 -24.05 5.94
N ASN A 202 2.55 -25.08 5.65
CA ASN A 202 2.42 -26.25 6.50
C ASN A 202 3.72 -27.09 6.57
N VAL A 203 4.48 -27.18 5.47
CA VAL A 203 5.77 -27.90 5.48
C VAL A 203 6.84 -27.14 6.27
N SER A 204 6.76 -25.82 6.33
CA SER A 204 7.77 -24.94 6.94
C SER A 204 7.39 -24.44 8.33
N ASP A 205 6.22 -24.83 8.86
CA ASP A 205 5.60 -24.30 10.09
C ASP A 205 5.60 -22.76 10.18
N ASN A 206 5.69 -22.08 9.03
CA ASN A 206 5.74 -20.63 8.94
C ASN A 206 4.61 -20.11 8.07
N TYR A 207 3.60 -19.58 8.74
CA TYR A 207 2.39 -19.08 8.12
C TYR A 207 2.43 -17.57 7.82
N GLY A 208 3.51 -16.85 8.15
CA GLY A 208 3.59 -15.41 7.96
C GLY A 208 3.37 -14.99 6.50
N ALA A 209 4.04 -15.68 5.56
CA ALA A 209 3.89 -15.40 4.13
C ALA A 209 2.47 -15.66 3.60
N PHE A 210 1.80 -16.69 4.13
CA PHE A 210 0.42 -16.99 3.80
C PHE A 210 -0.54 -15.95 4.40
N THR A 211 -0.33 -15.56 5.66
CA THR A 211 -1.10 -14.52 6.35
C THR A 211 -1.02 -13.18 5.60
N ASP A 212 0.18 -12.78 5.15
CA ASP A 212 0.34 -11.54 4.37
C ASP A 212 -0.31 -11.64 2.98
N TYR A 213 -0.26 -12.82 2.35
CA TYR A 213 -0.96 -13.07 1.10
C TYR A 213 -2.47 -12.91 1.25
N ILE A 214 -3.10 -13.57 2.24
CA ILE A 214 -4.56 -13.49 2.43
C ILE A 214 -5.03 -12.09 2.85
N LYS A 215 -4.20 -11.32 3.56
CA LYS A 215 -4.47 -9.91 3.89
C LYS A 215 -4.45 -9.01 2.64
N GLY A 216 -3.63 -9.35 1.66
CA GLY A 216 -3.55 -8.63 0.38
C GLY A 216 -4.69 -8.96 -0.59
N LEU A 217 -5.47 -10.02 -0.33
CA LEU A 217 -6.57 -10.44 -1.20
C LEU A 217 -7.81 -9.54 -1.04
N SER A 218 -8.53 -9.37 -2.15
CA SER A 218 -9.86 -8.75 -2.09
C SER A 218 -10.85 -9.66 -1.34
N PRO A 219 -11.85 -9.10 -0.65
CA PRO A 219 -12.87 -9.90 0.03
C PRO A 219 -13.54 -10.93 -0.89
N SER A 220 -13.80 -10.56 -2.15
CA SER A 220 -14.45 -11.46 -3.12
C SER A 220 -13.54 -12.58 -3.60
N THR A 221 -12.24 -12.29 -3.75
CA THR A 221 -11.24 -13.31 -4.12
C THR A 221 -11.07 -14.33 -2.99
N LEU A 222 -11.00 -13.87 -1.74
CA LEU A 222 -10.88 -14.77 -0.59
C LEU A 222 -12.12 -15.65 -0.40
N ASP A 223 -13.32 -15.08 -0.57
CA ASP A 223 -14.59 -15.83 -0.58
C ASP A 223 -14.62 -16.91 -1.68
N MET A 224 -14.11 -16.60 -2.87
CA MET A 224 -14.00 -17.57 -3.95
C MET A 224 -13.03 -18.69 -3.60
N GLU A 225 -11.79 -18.37 -3.18
CA GLU A 225 -10.78 -19.37 -2.81
C GLU A 225 -11.30 -20.32 -1.71
N LEU A 226 -11.97 -19.79 -0.68
CA LEU A 226 -12.55 -20.61 0.38
C LEU A 226 -13.70 -21.51 -0.09
N ARG A 227 -14.50 -21.06 -1.08
CA ARG A 227 -15.54 -21.89 -1.71
C ARG A 227 -14.99 -22.92 -2.67
N MET A 228 -13.83 -22.67 -3.27
CA MET A 228 -13.16 -23.64 -4.15
C MET A 228 -12.56 -24.82 -3.36
N LEU A 229 -12.45 -24.72 -2.03
CA LEU A 229 -12.07 -25.82 -1.13
C LEU A 229 -13.21 -26.84 -0.88
N GLN A 230 -14.29 -26.82 -1.66
CA GLN A 230 -15.43 -27.71 -1.47
C GLN A 230 -15.10 -29.16 -1.82
N ILE A 231 -15.54 -30.08 -0.95
CA ILE A 231 -15.48 -31.52 -1.15
C ILE A 231 -16.50 -31.85 -2.25
N ILE A 232 -16.02 -32.26 -3.43
CA ILE A 232 -16.90 -32.78 -4.48
C ILE A 232 -17.20 -34.24 -4.12
N ASP A 233 -18.46 -34.54 -3.78
CA ASP A 233 -18.89 -35.87 -3.34
C ASP A 233 -19.33 -36.78 -4.51
N ASP A 234 -18.78 -36.57 -5.71
CA ASP A 234 -19.34 -37.15 -6.93
C ASP A 234 -18.96 -38.62 -7.19
N ASN A 235 -18.24 -39.32 -6.32
CA ASN A 235 -18.01 -40.75 -6.51
C ASN A 235 -18.03 -41.53 -5.19
N ASP A 236 -19.08 -42.34 -5.03
CA ASP A 236 -19.27 -43.39 -4.00
C ASP A 236 -18.18 -44.50 -4.02
N ASP A 237 -17.14 -44.38 -4.85
CA ASP A 237 -16.18 -45.46 -5.13
C ASP A 237 -14.75 -45.26 -4.59
N GLU A 238 -14.42 -44.12 -3.98
CA GLU A 238 -13.10 -43.94 -3.32
C GLU A 238 -13.21 -44.08 -1.79
N GLN A 239 -13.06 -45.32 -1.34
CA GLN A 239 -12.81 -45.66 0.06
C GLN A 239 -11.48 -45.04 0.55
N GLY A 240 -11.55 -44.26 1.62
CA GLY A 240 -10.46 -44.15 2.61
C GLY A 240 -9.59 -42.88 2.57
N GLU A 241 -9.82 -42.00 3.55
CA GLU A 241 -8.86 -41.09 4.23
C GLU A 241 -7.98 -40.09 3.44
N ASN A 242 -7.82 -40.21 2.11
CA ASN A 242 -6.89 -39.41 1.31
C ASN A 242 -7.56 -38.55 0.22
N ARG A 243 -8.74 -37.96 0.50
CA ARG A 243 -9.30 -36.92 -0.38
C ARG A 243 -8.40 -35.66 -0.29
N PRO A 244 -7.82 -35.16 -1.39
CA PRO A 244 -6.90 -34.02 -1.37
C PRO A 244 -7.55 -32.73 -0.84
N GLU A 245 -8.87 -32.60 -0.98
CA GLU A 245 -9.68 -31.51 -0.43
C GLU A 245 -9.70 -31.56 1.10
N LEU A 246 -9.86 -32.76 1.68
CA LEU A 246 -9.89 -32.96 3.13
C LEU A 246 -8.51 -32.67 3.76
N VAL A 247 -7.44 -33.00 3.04
CA VAL A 247 -6.07 -32.60 3.43
C VAL A 247 -5.92 -31.09 3.43
N SER A 248 -6.43 -30.40 2.42
CA SER A 248 -6.35 -28.93 2.31
C SER A 248 -7.17 -28.22 3.40
N ILE A 249 -8.36 -28.75 3.72
CA ILE A 249 -9.19 -28.27 4.83
C ILE A 249 -8.47 -28.46 6.17
N LYS A 250 -7.88 -29.64 6.40
CA LYS A 250 -7.09 -29.90 7.61
C LYS A 250 -5.94 -28.91 7.76
N GLN A 251 -5.18 -28.68 6.69
CA GLN A 251 -4.08 -27.71 6.69
C GLN A 251 -4.55 -26.28 7.01
N LEU A 252 -5.73 -25.89 6.52
CA LEU A 252 -6.31 -24.59 6.85
C LEU A 252 -6.75 -24.50 8.32
N MET A 253 -7.24 -25.61 8.90
CA MET A 253 -7.57 -25.68 10.32
C MET A 253 -6.32 -25.57 11.20
N ASP A 254 -5.26 -26.31 10.85
CA ASP A 254 -3.96 -26.25 11.53
C ASP A 254 -3.39 -24.82 11.46
N TYR A 255 -3.52 -24.15 10.32
CA TYR A 255 -3.20 -22.73 10.16
C TYR A 255 -3.97 -21.82 11.12
N PHE A 256 -5.31 -21.96 11.22
CA PHE A 256 -6.09 -21.12 12.14
C PHE A 256 -5.72 -21.35 13.60
N ILE A 257 -5.43 -22.59 13.99
CA ILE A 257 -4.97 -22.91 15.35
C ILE A 257 -3.62 -22.25 15.63
N HIS A 258 -2.70 -22.31 14.67
CA HIS A 258 -1.39 -21.68 14.78
C HIS A 258 -1.51 -20.14 14.92
N GLU A 259 -2.22 -19.47 14.01
CA GLU A 259 -2.38 -18.01 14.07
C GLU A 259 -3.16 -17.52 15.30
N LEU A 260 -4.17 -18.27 15.76
CA LEU A 260 -4.86 -17.97 17.02
C LEU A 260 -3.92 -18.07 18.22
N SER A 261 -2.99 -19.04 18.20
CA SER A 261 -1.96 -19.18 19.23
C SER A 261 -0.95 -18.03 19.19
N CYS A 262 -0.66 -17.50 18.00
CA CYS A 262 0.16 -16.29 17.83
C CYS A 262 -0.56 -15.00 18.27
N ARG A 263 -1.88 -15.01 18.48
CA ARG A 263 -2.69 -13.87 18.94
C ARG A 263 -2.52 -12.60 18.09
N ASN A 264 -2.21 -12.77 16.81
CA ASN A 264 -2.05 -11.67 15.87
C ASN A 264 -3.23 -11.61 14.90
N ASN A 265 -3.55 -10.40 14.41
CA ASN A 265 -4.55 -10.18 13.37
C ASN A 265 -5.95 -10.74 13.71
N PHE A 266 -6.33 -10.68 14.98
CA PHE A 266 -7.44 -11.50 15.50
C PHE A 266 -8.79 -11.21 14.85
N GLU A 267 -9.13 -9.95 14.63
CA GLU A 267 -10.39 -9.53 14.01
C GLU A 267 -10.51 -10.01 12.55
N PHE A 268 -9.40 -9.96 11.81
CA PHE A 268 -9.36 -10.45 10.43
C PHE A 268 -9.47 -11.98 10.42
N LEU A 269 -8.68 -12.66 11.25
CA LEU A 269 -8.69 -14.11 11.34
C LEU A 269 -10.07 -14.65 11.76
N GLN A 270 -10.72 -14.02 12.74
CA GLN A 270 -12.09 -14.36 13.15
C GLN A 270 -13.11 -14.15 12.02
N ALA A 271 -12.96 -13.11 11.20
CA ALA A 271 -13.81 -12.91 10.03
C ALA A 271 -13.63 -14.04 8.99
N VAL A 272 -12.37 -14.45 8.75
CA VAL A 272 -12.04 -15.56 7.84
C VAL A 272 -12.58 -16.89 8.39
N ILE A 273 -12.36 -17.19 9.66
CA ILE A 273 -12.89 -18.40 10.32
C ILE A 273 -14.41 -18.43 10.25
N ARG A 274 -15.09 -17.32 10.54
CA ARG A 274 -16.55 -17.24 10.43
C ARG A 274 -17.03 -17.51 9.01
N LEU A 275 -16.35 -16.97 8.00
CA LEU A 275 -16.68 -17.23 6.60
C LEU A 275 -16.45 -18.70 6.24
N PHE A 276 -15.32 -19.26 6.65
CA PHE A 276 -14.99 -20.66 6.47
C PHE A 276 -16.06 -21.58 7.09
N LEU A 277 -16.42 -21.39 8.36
CA LEU A 277 -17.46 -22.17 9.03
C LEU A 277 -18.84 -22.00 8.40
N LYS A 278 -19.15 -20.83 7.84
CA LYS A 278 -20.41 -20.62 7.12
C LYS A 278 -20.48 -21.41 5.81
N ILE A 279 -19.34 -21.65 5.15
CA ILE A 279 -19.28 -22.38 3.87
C ILE A 279 -19.18 -23.89 4.11
N HIS A 280 -18.42 -24.30 5.13
CA HIS A 280 -18.04 -25.70 5.38
C HIS A 280 -18.66 -26.31 6.65
N GLY A 281 -19.50 -25.58 7.38
CA GLY A 281 -20.11 -26.06 8.64
C GLY A 281 -21.43 -26.80 8.48
N ASP A 282 -22.04 -26.79 7.30
CA ASP A 282 -23.31 -27.47 6.99
C ASP A 282 -23.11 -28.94 6.50
N TRP A 283 -21.90 -29.49 6.64
CA TRP A 283 -21.55 -30.86 6.25
C TRP A 283 -21.55 -31.82 7.43
#